data_AF-A0A291DXV7-F1
#
_entry.id   AF-A0A291DXV7-F1
#
_cell.length_a   1.000
_cell.length_b   1.000
_cell.length_c   1.000
_cell.angle_alpha   90.00
_cell.angle_beta   90.00
_cell.angle_gamma   90.00
#
_symmetry.space_group_name_H-M   'P 1'
#
loop_
_entity.id
_entity.type
_entity.pdbx_description
1 polymer ?
#
loop_
_entity_poly.entity_id
_entity_poly.type
_entity_poly.pdbx_seq_one_letter_code
_entity_poly.pdbx_strand_id
1 'polypeptide(L)'
;MRKIFLACPYSHPDESVVQQRYLACNTVAAKIVESGQAVFSQVTMSHPINQMLKKTEKANIGKMWAPVDAVFLDMMEELIILDLEGWDKSAGIKREIEFYRDRGQRVSLWSEIEQEFE
;
A
#
# COMPACT_ATOMS: atom_id res chain seq x y z
N MET A 1 -0.42 -12.52 15.30
CA MET A 1 -0.58 -11.21 14.66
C MET A 1 -0.14 -11.35 13.22
N ARG A 2 -1.03 -11.14 12.26
CA ARG A 2 -0.73 -11.05 10.82
C ARG A 2 0.25 -9.90 10.57
N LYS A 3 1.15 -10.07 9.59
CA LYS A 3 2.10 -9.04 9.16
C LYS A 3 1.76 -8.62 7.73
N ILE A 4 1.00 -7.54 7.62
CA ILE A 4 0.34 -7.14 6.39
C ILE A 4 1.12 -6.01 5.73
N PHE A 5 1.44 -6.18 4.45
CA PHE A 5 1.74 -5.06 3.57
C PHE A 5 0.43 -4.56 2.97
N LEU A 6 0.03 -3.32 3.26
CA LEU A 6 -1.16 -2.69 2.70
C LEU A 6 -0.75 -1.82 1.50
N ALA A 7 -1.07 -2.31 0.30
CA ALA A 7 -0.89 -1.61 -0.95
C ALA A 7 -2.16 -0.83 -1.33
N CYS A 8 -1.99 0.34 -1.93
CA CYS A 8 -3.09 1.19 -2.39
C CYS A 8 -2.65 1.95 -3.64
N PRO A 9 -3.49 2.09 -4.68
CA PRO A 9 -3.17 2.95 -5.81
C PRO A 9 -2.95 4.37 -5.31
N TYR A 10 -1.87 5.01 -5.75
CA TYR A 10 -1.48 6.34 -5.26
C TYR A 10 -1.59 7.40 -6.34
N SER A 11 -0.68 7.36 -7.33
CA SER A 11 -0.52 8.42 -8.33
C SER A 11 -1.78 8.67 -9.16
N HIS A 12 -2.14 9.94 -9.31
CA HIS A 12 -3.23 10.42 -10.15
C HIS A 12 -2.92 11.87 -10.59
N PRO A 13 -3.35 12.33 -11.79
CA PRO A 13 -3.17 13.72 -12.20
C PRO A 13 -3.97 14.72 -11.34
N ASP A 14 -5.08 14.27 -10.76
CA ASP A 14 -5.90 15.05 -9.82
C ASP A 14 -5.45 14.80 -8.38
N GLU A 15 -4.93 15.83 -7.72
CA GLU A 15 -4.46 15.79 -6.32
C GLU A 15 -5.60 15.49 -5.33
N SER A 16 -6.86 15.79 -5.67
CA SER A 16 -8.00 15.44 -4.82
C SER A 16 -8.20 13.92 -4.75
N VAL A 17 -7.97 13.21 -5.86
CA VAL A 17 -8.02 11.74 -5.92
C VAL A 17 -6.85 11.14 -5.13
N VAL A 18 -5.66 11.74 -5.20
CA VAL A 18 -4.51 11.32 -4.37
C VAL A 18 -4.85 11.45 -2.89
N GLN A 19 -5.45 12.58 -2.48
CA GLN A 19 -5.86 12.81 -1.10
C GLN A 19 -6.93 11.81 -0.64
N GLN A 20 -7.93 11.53 -1.47
CA GLN A 20 -8.97 10.54 -1.18
C GLN A 20 -8.39 9.14 -0.98
N ARG A 21 -7.49 8.70 -1.87
CA ARG A 21 -6.79 7.40 -1.75
C ARG A 21 -5.95 7.31 -0.48
N TYR A 22 -5.26 8.39 -0.13
CA TYR A 22 -4.51 8.48 1.12
C TYR A 22 -5.41 8.31 2.34
N LEU A 23 -6.53 9.04 2.40
CA LEU A 23 -7.47 8.93 3.52
C LEU A 23 -8.12 7.55 3.59
N ALA A 24 -8.53 6.96 2.47
CA ALA A 24 -9.07 5.61 2.42
C ALA A 24 -8.04 4.57 2.91
N CYS A 25 -6.77 4.71 2.51
CA CYS A 25 -5.69 3.85 2.99
C CYS A 25 -5.50 3.97 4.51
N ASN A 26 -5.58 5.19 5.06
CA ASN A 26 -5.51 5.42 6.51
C ASN A 26 -6.68 4.75 7.25
N THR A 27 -7.90 4.84 6.71
CA THR A 27 -9.08 4.20 7.31
C THR A 27 -8.93 2.69 7.37
N VAL A 28 -8.46 2.06 6.28
CA VAL A 28 -8.23 0.60 6.25
C VAL A 28 -7.09 0.21 7.19
N ALA A 29 -5.98 0.95 7.18
CA ALA A 29 -4.87 0.73 8.11
C ALA A 29 -5.33 0.81 9.58
N ALA A 30 -6.20 1.77 9.92
CA ALA A 30 -6.77 1.90 11.26
C ALA A 30 -7.59 0.65 11.64
N LYS A 31 -8.49 0.18 10.76
CA LYS A 31 -9.28 -1.04 11.02
C LYS A 31 -8.39 -2.26 11.24
N ILE A 32 -7.33 -2.43 10.43
CA ILE A 32 -6.37 -3.53 10.59
C ILE A 32 -5.65 -3.42 11.96
N VAL A 33 -5.23 -2.23 12.37
CA VAL A 33 -4.60 -2.00 13.69
C VAL A 33 -5.57 -2.29 14.83
N GLU A 34 -6.82 -1.80 14.76
CA GLU A 34 -7.85 -2.00 15.78
C GLU A 34 -8.20 -3.49 15.98
N SER A 35 -8.13 -4.29 14.91
CA SER A 35 -8.28 -5.75 14.96
C SER A 35 -7.06 -6.51 15.53
N GLY A 36 -6.03 -5.80 16.00
CA GLY A 36 -4.84 -6.37 16.62
C GLY A 36 -3.85 -7.01 15.64
N GLN A 37 -3.85 -6.58 14.37
CA GLN A 37 -2.89 -7.02 13.35
C GLN A 37 -1.78 -5.99 13.11
N ALA A 38 -0.62 -6.43 12.62
CA ALA A 38 0.45 -5.53 12.21
C ALA A 38 0.26 -5.15 10.74
N VAL A 39 0.39 -3.86 10.44
CA VAL A 39 0.27 -3.34 9.08
C VAL A 39 1.40 -2.37 8.76
N PHE A 40 2.06 -2.59 7.63
CA PHE A 40 2.81 -1.57 6.94
C PHE A 40 1.91 -0.95 5.86
N SER A 41 1.40 0.24 6.11
CA SER A 41 0.58 0.98 5.14
C SER A 41 1.45 1.94 4.33
N GLN A 42 1.80 1.50 3.12
CA GLN A 42 2.78 2.19 2.27
C GLN A 42 2.35 3.63 1.98
N VAL A 43 1.09 3.84 1.56
CA VAL A 43 0.58 5.18 1.22
C VAL A 43 0.41 6.05 2.46
N THR A 44 -0.03 5.48 3.59
CA THR A 44 -0.14 6.21 4.86
C THR A 44 1.21 6.79 5.28
N MET A 45 2.29 6.02 5.14
CA MET A 45 3.63 6.46 5.49
C MET A 45 4.22 7.40 4.43
N SER A 46 4.12 7.03 3.15
CA SER A 46 4.84 7.73 2.08
C SER A 46 4.20 9.07 1.72
N HIS A 47 2.88 9.22 1.79
CA HIS A 47 2.18 10.45 1.39
C HIS A 47 2.65 11.71 2.14
N PRO A 48 2.63 11.77 3.49
CA PRO A 48 3.12 12.96 4.21
C PRO A 48 4.62 13.19 4.02
N ILE A 49 5.42 12.13 3.88
CA ILE A 49 6.86 12.25 3.60
C ILE A 49 7.09 12.85 2.22
N ASN A 50 6.32 12.42 1.21
CA ASN A 50 6.39 12.93 -0.16
C ASN A 50 6.17 14.45 -0.23
N GLN A 51 5.29 14.99 0.63
CA GLN A 51 5.06 16.44 0.71
C GLN A 51 6.27 17.21 1.25
N MET A 52 7.15 16.54 2.01
CA MET A 52 8.36 17.14 2.60
C MET A 52 9.61 16.98 1.71
N LEU A 53 9.52 16.20 0.62
CA LEU A 53 10.64 16.01 -0.30
C LEU A 53 10.92 17.28 -1.10
N LYS A 54 12.12 17.84 -0.93
CA LYS A 54 12.56 19.07 -1.62
C LYS A 54 13.53 18.82 -2.77
N LYS A 55 14.16 17.64 -2.80
CA LYS A 55 15.30 17.33 -3.68
C LYS A 55 14.97 16.35 -4.80
N THR A 56 13.82 15.69 -4.72
CA THR A 56 13.43 14.61 -5.64
C THR A 56 12.27 15.08 -6.50
N GLU A 57 12.44 15.05 -7.81
CA GLU A 57 11.34 15.34 -8.74
C GLU A 57 10.22 14.32 -8.61
N LYS A 58 8.96 14.74 -8.80
CA LYS A 58 7.77 13.88 -8.68
C LYS A 58 7.89 12.57 -9.48
N ALA A 59 8.45 12.63 -10.69
CA ALA A 59 8.66 11.46 -11.55
C ALA A 59 9.66 10.43 -11.00
N ASN A 60 10.54 10.83 -10.08
CA ASN A 60 11.58 9.97 -9.50
C ASN A 60 11.24 9.49 -8.09
N ILE A 61 10.16 9.99 -7.47
CA ILE A 61 9.72 9.58 -6.13
C ILE A 61 9.48 8.06 -6.06
N GLY A 62 8.81 7.47 -7.05
CA GLY A 62 8.56 6.02 -7.07
C GLY A 62 9.84 5.17 -7.11
N LYS A 63 10.88 5.63 -7.82
CA LYS A 63 12.19 4.96 -7.85
C LYS A 63 12.91 5.05 -6.52
N MET A 64 12.74 6.17 -5.81
CA MET A 64 13.31 6.39 -4.49
C MET A 64 12.67 5.50 -3.42
N TRP A 65 11.35 5.27 -3.50
CA TRP A 65 10.63 4.39 -2.57
C TRP A 65 10.85 2.91 -2.85
N ALA A 66 11.08 2.49 -4.09
CA ALA A 66 11.25 1.08 -4.45
C ALA A 66 12.20 0.26 -3.53
N PRO A 67 13.44 0.70 -3.22
CA PRO A 67 14.30 -0.05 -2.29
C PRO A 67 13.81 -0.03 -0.84
N VAL A 68 13.05 0.99 -0.43
CA VAL A 68 12.44 1.07 0.91
C VAL A 68 11.26 0.11 0.99
N ASP A 69 10.37 0.13 0.00
CA ASP A 69 9.22 -0.76 -0.10
C ASP A 69 9.69 -2.22 -0.11
N ALA A 70 10.79 -2.54 -0.82
CA ALA A 70 11.37 -3.88 -0.85
C ALA A 70 11.75 -4.44 0.54
N VAL A 71 12.23 -3.58 1.46
CA VAL A 71 12.53 -4.01 2.84
C VAL A 71 11.27 -4.45 3.56
N PHE A 72 10.20 -3.67 3.44
CA PHE A 72 8.93 -4.00 4.10
C PHE A 72 8.23 -5.18 3.42
N LEU A 73 8.29 -5.28 2.10
CA LEU A 73 7.76 -6.43 1.36
C LEU A 73 8.38 -7.75 1.87
N ASP A 74 9.70 -7.80 2.06
CA ASP A 74 10.39 -8.99 2.56
C ASP A 74 10.08 -9.31 4.03
N MET A 75 9.80 -8.29 4.86
CA MET A 75 9.50 -8.45 6.29
C MET A 75 8.03 -8.85 6.57
N MET A 76 7.11 -8.53 5.67
CA MET A 76 5.68 -8.84 5.82
C MET A 76 5.36 -10.24 5.26
N GLU A 77 4.26 -10.83 5.73
CA GLU A 77 3.89 -12.22 5.44
C GLU A 77 2.74 -12.34 4.44
N GLU A 78 2.02 -11.25 4.18
CA GLU A 78 0.93 -11.18 3.22
C GLU A 78 0.75 -9.77 2.64
N LEU A 79 0.11 -9.73 1.47
CA LEU A 79 -0.28 -8.52 0.77
C LEU A 79 -1.80 -8.33 0.81
N ILE A 80 -2.22 -7.16 1.26
CA ILE A 80 -3.59 -6.70 1.10
C ILE A 80 -3.59 -5.51 0.16
N ILE A 81 -4.43 -5.57 -0.87
CA ILE A 81 -4.60 -4.51 -1.85
C ILE A 81 -5.90 -3.80 -1.53
N LEU A 82 -5.80 -2.51 -1.21
CA LEU A 82 -6.95 -1.63 -1.19
C LEU A 82 -7.39 -1.37 -2.64
N ASP A 83 -8.41 -2.09 -3.07
CA ASP A 83 -8.85 -2.26 -4.45
C ASP A 83 -9.70 -1.10 -4.99
N LEU A 84 -9.27 0.14 -4.70
CA LEU A 84 -9.85 1.37 -5.26
C LEU A 84 -9.61 1.45 -6.78
N GLU A 85 -10.44 2.23 -7.48
CA GLU A 85 -10.33 2.42 -8.92
C GLU A 85 -8.89 2.69 -9.38
N GLY A 86 -8.41 1.87 -10.32
CA GLY A 86 -7.06 1.94 -10.90
C GLY A 86 -5.99 1.13 -10.18
N TRP A 87 -6.32 0.37 -9.13
CA TRP A 87 -5.37 -0.56 -8.48
C TRP A 87 -4.79 -1.57 -9.49
N ASP A 88 -5.64 -2.10 -10.37
CA ASP A 88 -5.34 -3.09 -11.41
C ASP A 88 -4.42 -2.56 -12.52
N LYS A 89 -4.32 -1.23 -12.65
CA LYS A 89 -3.44 -0.54 -13.59
C LYS A 89 -2.10 -0.16 -12.97
N SER A 90 -1.95 -0.25 -11.65
CA SER A 90 -0.73 0.13 -10.95
C SER A 90 0.41 -0.87 -11.20
N ALA A 91 1.46 -0.42 -11.88
CA ALA A 91 2.67 -1.22 -12.07
C ALA A 91 3.40 -1.53 -10.75
N GLY A 92 3.24 -0.69 -9.72
CA GLY A 92 3.75 -0.97 -8.37
C GLY A 92 3.05 -2.20 -7.77
N ILE A 93 1.73 -2.15 -7.72
CA ILE A 93 0.90 -3.22 -7.14
C ILE A 93 1.09 -4.54 -7.89
N LYS A 94 1.22 -4.52 -9.23
CA LYS A 94 1.51 -5.74 -10.00
C LYS A 94 2.81 -6.43 -9.56
N ARG A 95 3.88 -5.65 -9.35
CA ARG A 95 5.16 -6.20 -8.87
C ARG A 95 5.07 -6.74 -7.45
N GLU A 96 4.30 -6.06 -6.59
CA GLU A 96 4.04 -6.53 -5.22
C GLU A 96 3.26 -7.85 -5.23
N ILE A 97 2.23 -7.98 -6.08
CA ILE A 97 1.48 -9.22 -6.28
C ILE A 97 2.40 -10.35 -6.72
N GLU A 98 3.23 -10.12 -7.73
CA GLU A 98 4.19 -11.10 -8.25
C GLU A 98 5.16 -11.53 -7.13
N PHE A 99 5.70 -10.57 -6.37
CA PHE A 99 6.63 -10.84 -5.26
C PHE A 99 6.06 -11.82 -4.23
N TYR A 100 4.82 -11.64 -3.78
CA TYR A 100 4.21 -12.54 -2.79
C TYR A 100 3.74 -13.85 -3.40
N ARG A 101 3.20 -13.84 -4.63
CA ARG A 101 2.76 -15.07 -5.30
C ARG A 101 3.92 -16.04 -5.57
N ASP A 102 5.06 -15.52 -6.00
CA ASP A 102 6.26 -16.33 -6.25
C ASP A 102 6.81 -16.99 -4.97
N ARG A 103 6.45 -16.45 -3.80
CA ARG A 103 6.83 -16.97 -2.48
C ARG A 103 5.73 -17.82 -1.84
N GLY A 104 4.62 -18.07 -2.56
CA GLY A 104 3.47 -18.81 -2.03
C GLY A 104 2.77 -18.11 -0.87
N GLN A 105 2.93 -16.78 -0.76
CA GLN A 105 2.37 -15.97 0.31
C GLN A 105 0.99 -15.43 -0.09
N ARG A 106 0.18 -15.09 0.92
CA ARG A 106 -1.20 -14.66 0.73
C ARG A 106 -1.27 -13.29 0.05
N VAL A 107 -2.14 -13.18 -0.96
CA VAL A 107 -2.50 -11.94 -1.63
C VAL A 107 -4.03 -11.84 -1.65
N SER A 108 -4.59 -10.71 -1.22
CA SER A 108 -6.05 -10.53 -1.15
C SER A 108 -6.47 -9.11 -1.49
N LEU A 109 -7.67 -8.96 -2.06
CA LEU A 109 -8.31 -7.65 -2.20
C LEU A 109 -9.03 -7.30 -0.90
N TRP A 110 -8.94 -6.05 -0.46
CA TRP A 110 -9.55 -5.61 0.79
C TRP A 110 -11.06 -5.90 0.80
N SER A 111 -11.76 -5.61 -0.30
CA SER A 111 -13.21 -5.86 -0.45
C SER A 111 -13.64 -7.32 -0.24
N GLU A 112 -12.72 -8.29 -0.39
CA GLU A 112 -13.01 -9.72 -0.24
C GLU A 112 -12.81 -10.21 1.20
N ILE A 113 -12.02 -9.51 2.00
CA ILE A 113 -11.53 -9.98 3.31
C ILE A 113 -11.76 -9.00 4.45
N GLU A 114 -12.48 -7.89 4.22
CA GLU A 114 -12.67 -6.85 5.24
C GLU A 114 -13.36 -7.36 6.51
N GLN A 115 -14.21 -8.38 6.37
CA GLN A 115 -14.88 -9.06 7.48
C GLN A 115 -13.94 -9.87 8.38
N GLU A 116 -12.70 -10.15 7.95
CA GLU A 116 -11.69 -10.81 8.78
C GLU A 116 -11.11 -9.90 9.87
N PHE A 117 -11.46 -8.61 9.85
CA PHE A 117 -10.95 -7.57 10.74
C PHE A 117 -12.05 -6.92 11.59
N GLU A 118 -13.18 -7.62 11.77
CA GLU A 118 -14.29 -7.23 12.66
C GLU A 118 -14.14 -7.80 14.07
#